data_AF-A0A538SH32-F1
#
_entry.id   AF-A0A538SH32-F1
#
_cell.length_a   1.000
_cell.length_b   1.000
_cell.length_c   1.000
_cell.angle_alpha   90.00
_cell.angle_beta   90.00
_cell.angle_gamma   90.00
#
_symmetry.space_group_name_H-M   'P 1'
#
loop_
_entity.id
_entity.type
_entity.pdbx_description
1 polymer ?
#
loop_
_entity_poly.entity_id
_entity_poly.type
_entity_poly.pdbx_seq_one_letter_code
_entity_poly.pdbx_strand_id
1 'polypeptide(L)'
;MSSASPYDSIAPEDVQRGRLLAAVAYLPGLCLLGLLGAPENAFIGFHARQGFLLFMIEIVFVVFFWIYDVTLGRIPYVGPFVGYLVKFLVWTSILCVTAYSAAKAANGEVMRLPYLGTQIERVPF
;
A
#
# COMPACT_ATOMS: atom_id res chain seq x y z
N MET A 1 -2.87 -11.67 26.86
CA MET A 1 -4.13 -11.90 26.15
C MET A 1 -4.02 -11.19 24.81
N SER A 2 -3.88 -11.92 23.70
CA SER A 2 -3.91 -11.29 22.37
C SER A 2 -5.31 -10.74 22.18
N SER A 3 -5.48 -9.41 22.19
CA SER A 3 -6.73 -8.80 21.75
C SER A 3 -6.98 -9.29 20.32
N ALA A 4 -8.15 -9.87 20.04
CA ALA A 4 -8.54 -10.19 18.68
C ALA A 4 -8.42 -8.91 17.83
N SER A 5 -7.81 -8.99 16.65
CA SER A 5 -7.70 -7.79 15.84
C SER A 5 -9.11 -7.39 15.37
N PRO A 6 -9.44 -6.09 15.28
CA PRO A 6 -10.73 -5.63 14.78
C PRO A 6 -11.06 -6.14 13.36
N TYR A 7 -10.04 -6.64 12.65
CA TYR A 7 -10.13 -7.15 11.29
C TYR A 7 -10.36 -8.65 11.20
N ASP A 8 -10.36 -9.35 12.34
CA ASP A 8 -10.64 -10.79 12.38
C ASP A 8 -12.14 -11.08 12.23
N SER A 9 -12.99 -10.06 12.41
CA SER A 9 -14.44 -10.13 12.25
C SER A 9 -15.01 -8.84 11.63
N ILE A 10 -14.91 -8.72 10.30
CA ILE A 10 -15.49 -7.59 9.57
C ILE A 10 -16.96 -7.86 9.24
N ALA A 11 -17.83 -6.88 9.54
CA ALA A 11 -19.26 -7.00 9.25
C ALA A 11 -19.52 -7.02 7.73
N PRO A 12 -20.45 -7.87 7.23
CA PRO A 12 -20.77 -7.93 5.80
C PRO A 12 -21.23 -6.59 5.20
N GLU A 13 -21.91 -5.77 5.99
CA GLU A 13 -22.34 -4.42 5.61
C GLU A 13 -21.17 -3.46 5.36
N ASP A 14 -20.10 -3.54 6.17
CA ASP A 14 -18.89 -2.74 5.99
C ASP A 14 -18.19 -3.10 4.68
N VAL A 15 -18.15 -4.39 4.34
CA VAL A 15 -17.61 -4.89 3.07
C VAL A 15 -18.45 -4.37 1.90
N GLN A 16 -19.78 -4.53 1.96
CA GLN A 16 -20.67 -4.19 0.86
C GLN A 16 -20.61 -2.69 0.50
N ARG A 17 -20.55 -1.84 1.53
CA ARG A 17 -20.52 -0.37 1.39
C ARG A 17 -19.10 0.16 1.14
N GLY A 18 -18.07 -0.51 1.66
CA GLY A 18 -16.71 -0.01 1.70
C GLY A 18 -15.76 -0.50 0.61
N ARG A 19 -16.08 -1.59 -0.11
CA ARG A 19 -15.15 -2.24 -1.05
C ARG A 19 -14.52 -1.36 -2.12
N LEU A 20 -15.26 -0.41 -2.68
CA LEU A 20 -14.71 0.49 -3.70
C LEU A 20 -13.71 1.48 -3.09
N LEU A 21 -14.06 2.09 -1.96
CA LEU A 21 -13.16 3.02 -1.28
C LEU A 21 -11.92 2.29 -0.75
N ALA A 22 -12.08 1.06 -0.24
CA ALA A 22 -10.99 0.19 0.17
C ALA A 22 -10.03 -0.16 -0.98
N ALA A 23 -10.55 -0.46 -2.18
CA ALA A 23 -9.72 -0.71 -3.35
C ALA A 23 -8.97 0.56 -3.82
N VAL A 24 -9.65 1.71 -3.82
CA VAL A 24 -9.06 3.01 -4.16
C VAL A 24 -7.96 3.40 -3.16
N ALA A 25 -8.06 2.97 -1.91
CA ALA A 25 -7.09 3.29 -0.87
C ALA A 25 -5.67 2.75 -1.14
N TYR A 26 -5.49 1.80 -2.07
CA TYR A 26 -4.16 1.36 -2.50
C TYR A 26 -3.50 2.29 -3.53
N LEU A 27 -4.26 3.22 -4.13
CA LEU A 27 -3.65 4.23 -4.98
C LEU A 27 -2.86 5.23 -4.13
N PRO A 28 -1.66 5.65 -4.58
CA PRO A 28 -0.79 6.50 -3.79
C PRO A 28 -1.49 7.78 -3.33
N GLY A 29 -1.40 8.09 -2.03
CA GLY A 29 -2.06 9.24 -1.40
C GLY A 29 -3.57 9.09 -1.16
N LEU A 30 -4.29 8.28 -1.94
CA LEU A 30 -5.74 8.09 -1.78
C LEU A 30 -6.11 7.25 -0.55
N CYS A 31 -5.15 6.54 0.05
CA CYS A 31 -5.30 5.91 1.37
C CYS A 31 -5.87 6.86 2.43
N LEU A 32 -5.53 8.15 2.37
CA LEU A 32 -6.00 9.15 3.32
C LEU A 32 -7.52 9.38 3.24
N LEU A 33 -8.14 9.14 2.09
CA LEU A 33 -9.61 9.24 1.95
C LEU A 33 -10.31 8.18 2.80
N GLY A 34 -9.76 6.96 2.85
CA GLY A 34 -10.27 5.90 3.72
C GLY A 34 -9.97 6.16 5.18
N LEU A 35 -8.73 6.57 5.50
CA LEU A 35 -8.29 6.79 6.88
C LEU A 35 -9.01 7.95 7.57
N LEU A 36 -9.27 9.05 6.85
CA LEU A 36 -9.85 10.26 7.42
C LEU A 36 -11.35 10.41 7.11
N GLY A 37 -11.81 9.85 5.98
CA GLY A 37 -13.17 10.03 5.48
C GLY A 37 -14.15 8.94 5.86
N ALA A 38 -13.68 7.76 6.27
CA ALA A 38 -14.54 6.67 6.74
C ALA A 38 -13.87 5.81 7.85
N PRO A 39 -13.33 6.43 8.92
CA PRO A 39 -12.61 5.73 9.99
C PRO A 39 -13.48 4.71 10.75
N GLU A 40 -14.80 4.85 10.71
CA GLU A 40 -15.77 3.96 11.36
C GLU A 40 -15.95 2.61 10.65
N ASN A 41 -15.62 2.53 9.36
CA ASN A 41 -15.77 1.30 8.58
C ASN A 41 -14.50 0.44 8.70
N ALA A 42 -14.62 -0.71 9.38
CA ALA A 42 -13.46 -1.56 9.66
C ALA A 42 -12.79 -2.11 8.39
N PHE A 43 -13.57 -2.39 7.34
CA PHE A 43 -13.06 -2.85 6.04
C PHE A 43 -12.22 -1.79 5.34
N ILE A 44 -12.73 -0.55 5.28
CA ILE A 44 -12.04 0.58 4.68
C ILE A 44 -10.78 0.89 5.49
N GLY A 45 -10.86 0.93 6.82
CA GLY A 45 -9.72 1.16 7.71
C GLY A 45 -8.60 0.14 7.51
N PHE A 46 -8.93 -1.16 7.37
CA PHE A 46 -7.93 -2.20 7.09
C PHE A 46 -7.14 -1.93 5.81
N HIS A 47 -7.84 -1.78 4.70
CA HIS A 47 -7.22 -1.59 3.38
C HIS A 47 -6.54 -0.23 3.27
N ALA A 48 -7.07 0.81 3.90
CA ALA A 48 -6.48 2.13 3.90
C ALA A 48 -5.17 2.20 4.71
N ARG A 49 -5.08 1.50 5.84
CA ARG A 49 -3.80 1.38 6.58
C ARG A 49 -2.76 0.59 5.80
N GLN A 50 -3.16 -0.49 5.11
CA GLN A 50 -2.24 -1.20 4.21
C GLN A 50 -1.80 -0.34 3.01
N GLY A 51 -2.72 0.39 2.39
CA GLY A 51 -2.43 1.33 1.32
C GLY A 51 -1.49 2.45 1.78
N PHE A 52 -1.66 2.93 3.02
CA PHE A 52 -0.75 3.89 3.64
C PHE A 52 0.67 3.35 3.81
N LEU A 53 0.82 2.11 4.28
CA LEU A 53 2.14 1.47 4.39
C LEU A 53 2.81 1.31 3.01
N LEU A 54 2.04 0.92 2.00
CA LEU A 54 2.54 0.81 0.62
C LEU A 54 2.96 2.19 0.08
N PHE A 55 2.17 3.23 0.35
CA PHE A 55 2.50 4.60 0.00
C PHE A 55 3.79 5.09 0.69
N MET A 56 4.01 4.74 1.96
CA MET A 56 5.27 5.06 2.65
C MET A 56 6.48 4.36 2.00
N ILE A 57 6.32 3.10 1.58
CA ILE A 57 7.36 2.36 0.84
C ILE A 57 7.67 3.05 -0.48
N GLU A 58 6.65 3.48 -1.22
CA GLU A 58 6.84 4.22 -2.46
C GLU A 58 7.62 5.51 -2.24
N ILE A 59 7.30 6.30 -1.21
CA ILE A 59 8.05 7.51 -0.87
C ILE A 59 9.53 7.19 -0.62
N VAL A 60 9.82 6.13 0.13
CA VAL A 60 11.21 5.69 0.38
C VAL A 60 11.93 5.37 -0.93
N PHE A 61 11.29 4.66 -1.85
CA PHE A 61 11.87 4.36 -3.16
C PHE A 61 12.03 5.60 -4.05
N VAL A 62 11.07 6.54 -4.03
CA VAL A 62 11.21 7.82 -4.75
C VAL A 62 12.45 8.56 -4.27
N VAL A 63 12.63 8.71 -2.95
CA VAL A 63 13.80 9.39 -2.37
C VAL A 63 15.08 8.65 -2.69
N PHE A 64 15.10 7.32 -2.56
CA PHE A 64 16.26 6.49 -2.89
C PHE A 64 16.67 6.65 -4.36
N PHE A 65 15.73 6.56 -5.29
CA PHE A 65 16.01 6.70 -6.72
C PHE A 65 16.40 8.12 -7.11
N TRP A 66 15.85 9.13 -6.43
CA TRP A 66 16.29 10.51 -6.61
C TRP A 66 17.77 10.68 -6.20
N ILE A 67 18.18 10.14 -5.05
CA ILE A 67 19.59 10.14 -4.61
C ILE A 67 20.47 9.38 -5.62
N TYR A 68 20.01 8.21 -6.08
CA TYR A 68 20.72 7.44 -7.09
C TYR A 68 20.95 8.26 -8.37
N ASP A 69 19.92 8.92 -8.90
CA ASP A 69 19.99 9.68 -10.14
C ASP A 69 20.96 10.86 -10.06
N VAL A 70 21.03 11.54 -8.92
CA VAL A 70 21.96 12.66 -8.71
C VAL A 70 23.39 12.22 -8.39
N THR A 71 23.61 10.94 -8.08
CA THR A 71 24.93 10.37 -7.74
C THR A 71 25.39 9.37 -8.81
N LEU A 72 25.16 8.07 -8.58
CA LEU A 72 25.62 6.96 -9.40
C LEU A 72 24.99 6.94 -10.80
N GLY A 73 23.78 7.46 -10.92
CA GLY A 73 23.06 7.58 -12.20
C GLY A 73 23.77 8.46 -13.22
N ARG A 74 24.73 9.30 -12.80
CA ARG A 74 25.52 10.15 -13.70
C ARG A 74 26.72 9.44 -14.35
N ILE A 75 27.08 8.23 -13.89
CA ILE A 75 28.15 7.45 -14.51
C ILE A 75 27.72 7.05 -15.92
N PRO A 76 28.44 7.47 -16.99
CA PRO A 76 28.04 7.19 -18.36
C PRO A 76 27.81 5.70 -18.61
N TYR A 77 26.74 5.39 -19.34
CA TYR A 77 26.29 4.04 -19.74
C TYR A 77 25.85 3.13 -18.58
N VAL A 78 26.72 2.87 -17.59
CA VAL A 78 26.48 1.93 -16.50
C VAL A 78 25.41 2.45 -15.53
N GLY A 79 25.48 3.73 -15.15
CA GLY A 79 24.52 4.35 -14.23
C GLY A 79 23.09 4.31 -14.76
N PRO A 80 22.82 4.80 -15.98
CA PRO A 80 21.49 4.72 -16.57
C PRO A 80 21.02 3.28 -16.80
N PHE A 81 21.87 2.38 -17.30
CA PHE A 81 21.46 1.00 -17.60
C PHE A 81 21.01 0.24 -16.35
N VAL A 82 21.83 0.24 -15.30
CA VAL A 82 21.49 -0.40 -14.02
C VAL A 82 20.30 0.31 -13.37
N GLY A 83 20.27 1.64 -13.44
CA GLY A 83 19.19 2.45 -12.88
C GLY A 83 17.84 2.11 -13.49
N TYR A 84 17.74 2.02 -14.82
CA TYR A 84 16.49 1.69 -15.50
C TYR A 84 16.02 0.28 -15.20
N LEU A 85 16.92 -0.70 -15.19
CA LEU A 85 16.56 -2.09 -14.88
C LEU A 85 16.01 -2.21 -13.45
N VAL A 86 16.70 -1.64 -12.47
CA VAL A 86 16.28 -1.70 -11.06
C VAL A 86 14.97 -0.94 -10.85
N LYS A 87 14.83 0.26 -11.42
CA LYS A 87 13.57 1.04 -11.37
C LYS A 87 12.42 0.25 -11.97
N PHE A 88 12.62 -0.36 -13.14
CA PHE A 88 11.61 -1.17 -13.80
C PHE A 88 11.14 -2.31 -12.87
N LEU A 89 12.08 -3.09 -12.32
CA LEU A 89 11.75 -4.19 -11.43
C LEU A 89 11.00 -3.72 -10.16
N VAL A 90 11.46 -2.64 -9.52
CA VAL A 90 10.83 -2.12 -8.31
C VAL A 90 9.41 -1.59 -8.60
N TRP A 91 9.27 -0.71 -9.61
CA TRP A 91 7.97 -0.10 -9.91
C TRP A 91 6.96 -1.11 -10.43
N THR A 92 7.38 -2.09 -11.24
CA THR A 92 6.50 -3.19 -11.66
C THR A 92 6.09 -4.05 -10.47
N SER A 93 7.01 -4.36 -9.53
CA SER A 93 6.67 -5.13 -8.33
C SER A 93 5.65 -4.41 -7.45
N ILE A 94 5.85 -3.11 -7.21
CA ILE A 94 4.90 -2.27 -6.46
C ILE A 94 3.55 -2.26 -7.17
N LEU A 95 3.52 -2.02 -8.49
CA LEU A 95 2.29 -2.02 -9.27
C LEU A 95 1.54 -3.36 -9.16
N CYS A 96 2.24 -4.49 -9.25
CA CYS A 96 1.63 -5.81 -9.08
C CYS A 96 1.02 -6.00 -7.68
N VAL A 97 1.72 -5.56 -6.62
CA VAL A 97 1.20 -5.62 -5.24
C VAL A 97 -0.01 -4.71 -5.07
N THR A 98 0.04 -3.47 -5.58
CA THR A 98 -1.07 -2.52 -5.57
C THR A 98 -2.29 -3.11 -6.28
N ALA A 99 -2.11 -3.59 -7.51
CA ALA A 99 -3.21 -4.14 -8.31
C ALA A 99 -3.83 -5.40 -7.66
N TYR A 100 -2.99 -6.31 -7.16
CA TYR A 100 -3.46 -7.51 -6.48
C TYR A 100 -4.25 -7.18 -5.21
N SER A 101 -3.74 -6.25 -4.40
CA SER A 101 -4.38 -5.86 -3.13
C SER A 101 -5.68 -5.08 -3.36
N ALA A 102 -5.70 -4.19 -4.35
CA ALA A 102 -6.92 -3.48 -4.76
C ALA A 102 -7.97 -4.44 -5.31
N ALA A 103 -7.58 -5.45 -6.11
CA ALA A 103 -8.50 -6.48 -6.60
C ALA A 103 -9.11 -7.29 -5.45
N LYS A 104 -8.30 -7.66 -4.44
CA LYS A 104 -8.78 -8.34 -3.24
C LYS A 104 -9.77 -7.47 -2.44
N ALA A 105 -9.46 -6.19 -2.25
CA ALA A 105 -10.39 -5.26 -1.61
C ALA A 105 -11.70 -5.09 -2.39
N ALA A 106 -11.64 -5.00 -3.71
CA ALA A 106 -12.82 -4.89 -4.56
C ALA A 106 -13.72 -6.15 -4.49
N ASN A 107 -13.12 -7.32 -4.29
CA ASN A 107 -13.81 -8.59 -4.06
C ASN A 107 -14.31 -8.77 -2.62
N GLY A 108 -14.05 -7.81 -1.72
CA GLY A 108 -14.45 -7.88 -0.32
C GLY A 108 -13.58 -8.79 0.54
N GLU A 109 -12.36 -9.11 0.09
CA GLU A 109 -11.45 -10.02 0.79
C GLU A 109 -10.44 -9.26 1.66
N VAL A 110 -10.37 -9.65 2.93
CA VAL A 110 -9.39 -9.13 3.90
C VAL A 110 -8.08 -9.90 3.77
N MET A 111 -7.19 -9.44 2.90
CA MET A 111 -5.88 -10.07 2.70
C MET A 111 -4.78 -9.31 3.44
N ARG A 112 -4.10 -9.97 4.38
CA ARG A 112 -2.89 -9.43 5.01
C ARG A 112 -1.69 -9.64 4.09
N LEU A 113 -1.12 -8.55 3.56
CA LEU A 113 0.15 -8.62 2.86
C LEU A 113 1.24 -9.16 3.81
N PRO A 114 2.08 -10.11 3.37
CA PRO A 114 3.21 -10.58 4.18
C PRO A 114 4.07 -9.40 4.63
N TYR A 115 4.55 -9.44 5.87
CA TYR A 115 5.29 -8.37 6.55
C TYR A 115 4.48 -7.10 6.87
N LEU A 116 3.70 -6.55 5.93
CA LEU A 116 2.90 -5.32 6.15
C LEU A 116 1.65 -5.54 7.02
N GLY A 117 1.03 -6.72 6.90
CA GLY A 117 -0.16 -7.09 7.68
C GLY A 117 0.06 -7.05 9.20
N THR A 118 1.30 -7.24 9.66
CA THR A 118 1.65 -7.17 11.09
C THR A 118 1.81 -5.76 11.61
N GLN A 119 1.95 -4.76 10.72
CA GLN A 119 2.23 -3.37 11.07
C GLN A 119 0.99 -2.47 10.98
N ILE A 120 -0.14 -3.00 10.48
CA ILE A 120 -1.40 -2.26 10.30
C ILE A 120 -1.83 -1.58 11.61
N GLU A 121 -1.70 -2.28 12.73
CA GLU A 121 -2.10 -1.79 14.06
C GLU A 121 -1.20 -0.65 14.60
N ARG A 122 -0.04 -0.43 13.98
CA ARG A 122 0.90 0.65 14.35
C ARG A 122 0.65 1.95 13.58
N VAL A 123 -0.23 1.93 12.60
CA VAL A 123 -0.61 3.12 11.83
C VAL A 123 -1.48 4.02 12.73
N PRO A 124 -1.17 5.30 12.91
CA PRO A 124 -1.73 6.15 13.98
C PRO A 124 -3.14 6.70 13.72
N PHE A 125 -3.84 6.18 12.70
CA PHE A 125 -5.22 6.54 12.34
C PHE A 125 -6.09 5.32 12.60
#